data_AF-A0A1Q5E9L0-F1
#
_entry.id   AF-A0A1Q5E9L0-F1
#
_cell.length_a   1.000
_cell.length_b   1.000
_cell.length_c   1.000
_cell.angle_alpha   90.00
_cell.angle_beta   90.00
_cell.angle_gamma   90.00
#
_symmetry.space_group_name_H-M   'P 1'
#
loop_
_entity.id
_entity.type
_entity.pdbx_description
1 polymer ?
#
loop_
_entity_poly.entity_id
_entity_poly.type
_entity_poly.pdbx_seq_one_letter_code
_entity_poly.pdbx_strand_id
1 'polypeptide(L)'
;MPIRRLVLDVDKTIQEPDLVQLARAIEGSAGVQAVNIVVTEIDLETVGTDVTVEGEDIDVEALVRTIEHTGAVVHSTDQVVAGAYMVEGRPRRR
;
A
#
# COMPACT_ATOMS: atom_id res chain seq x y z
N MET A 1 4.35 16.76 -8.32
CA MET A 1 3.77 15.87 -9.35
C MET A 1 2.89 14.90 -8.59
N PRO A 2 1.57 14.87 -8.84
CA PRO A 2 0.67 14.13 -7.98
C PRO A 2 0.84 12.64 -8.16
N ILE A 3 1.00 11.93 -7.03
CA ILE A 3 0.92 10.47 -6.98
C ILE A 3 -0.56 10.11 -6.91
N ARG A 4 -0.98 9.21 -7.80
CA ARG A 4 -2.38 8.82 -7.98
C ARG A 4 -2.67 7.40 -7.51
N ARG A 5 -1.72 6.47 -7.74
CA ARG A 5 -1.80 5.09 -7.26
C ARG A 5 -0.43 4.57 -6.86
N LEU A 6 -0.40 3.78 -5.80
CA LEU A 6 0.74 2.97 -5.37
C LEU A 6 0.29 1.52 -5.25
N VAL A 7 1.17 0.59 -5.60
CA VAL A 7 1.10 -0.80 -5.18
C VAL A 7 2.34 -1.06 -4.35
N LEU A 8 2.14 -1.47 -3.11
CA LEU A 8 3.17 -1.69 -2.10
C LEU A 8 3.14 -3.16 -1.68
N ASP A 9 4.32 -3.77 -1.64
CA ASP A 9 4.52 -5.05 -0.95
C ASP A 9 4.72 -4.75 0.53
N VAL A 10 3.83 -5.24 1.38
CA VAL A 10 3.79 -4.93 2.81
C VAL A 10 3.73 -6.22 3.62
N ASP A 11 4.74 -6.40 4.46
CA ASP A 11 4.79 -7.47 5.43
C ASP A 11 4.19 -7.02 6.76
N LYS A 12 3.44 -7.89 7.40
CA LYS A 12 2.99 -7.69 8.78
C LYS A 12 3.18 -8.95 9.62
N THR A 13 3.12 -8.79 10.94
CA THR A 13 3.08 -9.98 11.81
C THR A 13 1.73 -10.70 11.70
N ILE A 14 1.69 -11.98 12.08
CA ILE A 14 0.43 -12.74 12.12
C ILE A 14 -0.55 -12.24 13.20
N GLN A 15 -0.05 -11.51 14.21
CA GLN A 15 -0.85 -11.06 15.35
C GLN A 15 -1.51 -9.70 15.11
N GLU A 16 -0.71 -8.66 14.91
CA GLU A 16 -1.17 -7.28 14.73
C GLU A 16 -0.25 -6.57 13.73
N PRO A 17 -0.77 -5.63 12.92
CA PRO A 17 -2.18 -5.26 12.82
C PRO A 17 -3.01 -6.31 12.04
N ASP A 18 -4.32 -6.32 12.22
CA ASP A 18 -5.25 -6.95 11.30
C ASP A 18 -5.40 -6.12 10.00
N LEU A 19 -5.96 -6.72 8.95
CA LEU A 19 -6.09 -6.05 7.64
C LEU A 19 -7.00 -4.83 7.69
N VAL A 20 -8.01 -4.81 8.56
CA VAL A 20 -8.96 -3.69 8.68
C VAL A 20 -8.33 -2.52 9.40
N GLN A 21 -7.54 -2.76 10.44
CA GLN A 21 -6.74 -1.73 11.12
C GLN A 21 -5.72 -1.12 10.16
N LEU A 22 -5.01 -1.95 9.40
CA LEU A 22 -4.06 -1.48 8.38
C LEU A 22 -4.76 -0.63 7.32
N ALA A 23 -5.91 -1.09 6.80
CA ALA A 23 -6.70 -0.35 5.82
C ALA A 23 -7.19 1.01 6.38
N ARG A 24 -7.65 1.05 7.63
CA ARG A 24 -8.07 2.30 8.28
C ARG A 24 -6.92 3.28 8.48
N ALA A 25 -5.74 2.77 8.87
CA ALA A 25 -4.56 3.62 9.01
C ALA A 25 -4.17 4.24 7.66
N ILE A 26 -4.13 3.43 6.61
CA ILE A 26 -3.82 3.90 5.24
C ILE A 26 -4.85 4.92 4.75
N GLU A 27 -6.15 4.66 4.90
CA GLU A 27 -7.22 5.55 4.45
C GLU A 27 -7.18 6.93 5.13
N GLY A 28 -6.73 6.98 6.38
CA GLY A 28 -6.53 8.25 7.10
C GLY A 28 -5.34 9.09 6.63
N SER A 29 -4.52 8.61 5.69
CA SER A 29 -3.36 9.34 5.17
C SER A 29 -3.76 10.40 4.14
N ALA A 30 -3.03 11.51 4.12
CA ALA A 30 -3.34 12.63 3.24
C ALA A 30 -3.29 12.24 1.76
N GLY A 31 -4.35 12.62 1.02
CA GLY A 31 -4.47 12.34 -0.41
C GLY A 31 -4.95 10.93 -0.74
N VAL A 32 -5.13 10.03 0.24
CA VAL A 32 -5.72 8.69 0.02
C VAL A 32 -7.24 8.79 -0.10
N GLN A 33 -7.82 8.08 -1.06
CA GLN A 33 -9.27 7.98 -1.28
C GLN A 33 -9.78 6.54 -1.20
N ALA A 34 -8.94 5.57 -1.53
CA ALA A 34 -9.28 4.17 -1.47
C ALA A 34 -8.05 3.30 -1.19
N VAL A 35 -8.29 2.17 -0.54
CA VAL A 35 -7.28 1.15 -0.26
C VAL A 35 -7.85 -0.24 -0.57
N ASN A 36 -7.01 -1.09 -1.14
CA ASN A 36 -7.25 -2.51 -1.30
C ASN A 36 -6.05 -3.26 -0.73
N ILE A 37 -6.30 -4.30 0.06
CA ILE A 37 -5.26 -5.14 0.67
C ILE A 37 -5.59 -6.59 0.33
N VAL A 38 -4.62 -7.28 -0.27
CA VAL A 38 -4.72 -8.71 -0.62
C VAL A 38 -3.62 -9.45 0.10
N VAL A 39 -3.95 -10.52 0.80
CA VAL A 39 -2.94 -11.43 1.36
C VAL A 39 -2.32 -12.23 0.23
N THR A 40 -1.01 -12.14 0.08
CA THR A 40 -0.24 -12.86 -0.95
C THR A 40 0.27 -14.18 -0.41
N GLU A 41 0.84 -14.16 0.81
CA GLU A 41 1.37 -15.33 1.49
C GLU A 41 1.23 -15.26 3.02
N ILE A 42 1.29 -16.42 3.67
CA ILE A 42 1.27 -16.57 5.12
C ILE A 42 2.37 -17.56 5.49
N ASP A 43 3.31 -17.09 6.31
CA ASP A 43 4.39 -17.88 6.89
C ASP A 43 4.16 -18.12 8.40
N LEU A 44 5.18 -18.65 9.08
CA LEU A 44 5.11 -18.97 10.52
C LEU A 44 4.81 -17.73 11.39
N GLU A 45 5.44 -16.59 11.09
CA GLU A 45 5.34 -15.37 11.92
C GLU A 45 4.89 -14.14 11.12
N THR A 46 4.91 -14.21 9.78
CA THR A 46 4.68 -13.10 8.86
C THR A 46 3.51 -13.37 7.92
N VAL A 47 2.88 -12.29 7.45
CA VAL A 47 1.86 -12.29 6.42
C VAL A 47 2.27 -11.25 5.39
N GLY A 48 2.55 -11.69 4.17
CA GLY A 48 2.81 -10.82 3.03
C GLY A 48 1.49 -10.30 2.45
N THR A 49 1.46 -9.03 2.06
CA THR A 49 0.29 -8.38 1.50
C THR A 49 0.61 -7.44 0.35
N ASP A 50 -0.21 -7.50 -0.70
CA ASP A 50 -0.25 -6.50 -1.76
C ASP A 50 -1.23 -5.39 -1.36
N VAL A 51 -0.69 -4.20 -1.10
CA VAL A 51 -1.46 -3.01 -0.73
C VAL A 51 -1.54 -2.06 -1.91
N THR A 52 -2.73 -1.91 -2.48
CA THR A 52 -3.01 -0.90 -3.51
C THR A 52 -3.70 0.30 -2.89
N VAL A 53 -3.13 1.49 -3.12
CA VAL A 53 -3.67 2.76 -2.63
C VAL A 53 -3.98 3.66 -3.82
N GLU A 54 -5.14 4.29 -3.82
CA GLU A 54 -5.54 5.28 -4.83
C GLU A 54 -5.98 6.59 -4.19
N GLY A 55 -5.72 7.70 -4.88
CA GLY A 55 -6.19 9.00 -4.45
C GLY A 55 -5.63 10.18 -5.25
N GLU A 56 -5.66 11.36 -4.63
CA GLU A 56 -5.24 12.62 -5.22
C GLU A 56 -4.05 13.20 -4.47
N ASP A 57 -2.88 13.20 -5.11
CA ASP A 57 -1.63 13.74 -4.55
C ASP A 57 -1.25 13.07 -3.22
N ILE A 58 -1.17 11.73 -3.25
CA ILE A 58 -0.83 10.90 -2.09
C ILE A 58 0.54 11.32 -1.54
N ASP A 59 0.58 11.67 -0.25
CA ASP A 59 1.84 11.88 0.48
C ASP A 59 2.47 10.51 0.79
N VAL A 60 3.38 10.08 -0.08
CA VAL A 60 4.02 8.75 -0.02
C VAL A 60 4.81 8.58 1.26
N GLU A 61 5.54 9.61 1.70
CA GLU A 61 6.34 9.49 2.92
C GLU A 61 5.45 9.39 4.16
N ALA A 62 4.38 10.18 4.23
CA ALA A 62 3.41 10.07 5.31
C ALA A 62 2.70 8.71 5.29
N LEU A 63 2.31 8.21 4.12
CA LEU A 63 1.69 6.90 3.96
C LEU A 63 2.61 5.76 4.46
N VAL A 64 3.87 5.74 4.02
CA VAL A 64 4.85 4.72 4.46
C VAL A 64 5.04 4.79 5.97
N ARG A 65 5.22 5.99 6.52
CA ARG A 65 5.29 6.18 7.98
C ARG A 65 4.04 5.64 8.67
N THR A 66 2.84 5.95 8.17
CA THR A 66 1.59 5.46 8.76
C THR A 66 1.53 3.94 8.79
N ILE A 67 1.92 3.27 7.71
CA ILE A 67 2.01 1.80 7.64
C ILE A 67 2.99 1.28 8.68
N GLU A 68 4.20 1.84 8.75
CA GLU A 68 5.23 1.43 9.72
C GLU A 68 4.79 1.61 11.18
N HIS A 69 4.03 2.66 11.48
CA HIS A 69 3.50 2.91 12.83
C HIS A 69 2.46 1.87 13.28
N THR A 70 1.87 1.11 12.35
CA THR A 70 0.99 -0.02 12.71
C THR A 70 1.76 -1.27 13.10
N GLY A 71 3.07 -1.33 12.87
CA GLY A 71 3.90 -2.53 13.04
C GLY A 71 4.07 -3.38 11.78
N ALA A 72 3.51 -2.94 10.65
CA ALA A 72 3.80 -3.49 9.33
C ALA A 72 5.09 -2.87 8.74
N VAL A 73 5.63 -3.46 7.69
CA VAL A 73 6.86 -3.02 7.02
C VAL A 73 6.62 -2.98 5.52
N VAL A 74 6.96 -1.87 4.86
CA VAL A 74 6.92 -1.79 3.40
C VAL A 74 8.20 -2.40 2.84
N HIS A 75 8.08 -3.54 2.15
CA HIS A 75 9.21 -4.24 1.54
C HIS A 75 9.65 -3.55 0.25
N SER A 76 8.70 -3.25 -0.64
CA SER A 76 8.95 -2.57 -1.90
C SER A 76 7.75 -1.74 -2.38
N THR A 77 8.05 -0.81 -3.30
CA THR A 77 7.04 -0.13 -4.10
C THR A 77 7.03 -0.75 -5.50
N ASP A 78 6.04 -1.57 -5.76
CA ASP A 78 5.98 -2.42 -6.95
C ASP A 78 5.40 -1.69 -8.15
N GLN A 79 4.51 -0.72 -7.90
CA GLN A 79 3.93 0.12 -8.95
C GLN A 79 3.71 1.54 -8.45
N VAL A 80 3.97 2.51 -9.33
CA VAL A 80 3.63 3.92 -9.13
C VAL A 80 2.88 4.41 -10.37
N VAL A 81 1.73 5.07 -10.15
CA VAL A 81 1.02 5.84 -11.16
C VAL A 81 0.95 7.28 -10.70
N ALA A 82 1.39 8.20 -11.55
CA ALA A 82 1.51 9.60 -11.18
C ALA A 82 1.31 10.52 -12.39
N GLY A 83 0.86 11.75 -12.12
CA GLY A 83 0.51 12.74 -13.13
C GLY A 83 -0.98 13.09 -13.13
N ALA A 84 -1.41 13.78 -14.19
CA ALA A 84 -2.74 14.36 -14.26
C ALA A 84 -3.86 13.30 -14.32
N TYR A 85 -3.58 12.10 -14.82
CA TYR A 85 -4.55 11.02 -14.98
C TYR A 85 -3.90 9.65 -14.71
N MET A 86 -4.74 8.63 -14.56
CA MET A 86 -4.31 7.24 -14.34
C MET A 86 -3.82 6.61 -15.64
N VAL A 87 -2.56 6.16 -15.65
CA VAL A 87 -2.00 5.34 -16.74
C VAL A 87 -1.99 3.89 -16.29
N GLU A 88 -2.66 3.02 -17.04
CA GLU A 88 -2.58 1.59 -16.82
C GLU A 88 -1.26 1.03 -17.39
N GLY A 89 -0.51 0.34 -16.54
CA GLY A 89 0.71 -0.34 -16.93
C GLY A 89 0.39 -1.44 -17.93
N ARG A 90 1.16 -1.53 -19.03
CA ARG A 90 1.08 -2.72 -19.89
C ARG A 90 1.79 -3.87 -19.17
N PRO A 91 1.18 -5.06 -19.05
CA PRO A 91 1.85 -6.19 -18.43
C PRO A 91 3.15 -6.46 -19.20
N ARG A 92 4.27 -6.53 -18.45
CA ARG A 92 5.55 -6.96 -19.02
C ARG A 92 5.35 -8.41 -19.46
N ARG A 93 5.28 -8.66 -20.77
CA ARG A 93 5.37 -10.04 -21.29
C ARG A 93 6.73 -10.59 -20.88
N ARG A 94 6.72 -11.58 -20.00
CA ARG A 94 7.87 -12.45 -19.74
C ARG A 94 8.13 -13.35 -20.95
#